data_AF-A0A7K4JS97-F1
#
_entry.id   AF-A0A7K4JS97-F1
#
_cell.length_a   1.000
_cell.length_b   1.000
_cell.length_c   1.000
_cell.angle_alpha   90.00
_cell.angle_beta   90.00
_cell.angle_gamma   90.00
#
_symmetry.space_group_name_H-M   'P 1'
#
loop_
_entity.id
_entity.type
_entity.pdbx_description
1 polymer ?
#
loop_
_entity_poly.entity_id
_entity_poly.type
_entity_poly.pdbx_seq_one_letter_code
_entity_poly.pdbx_strand_id
1 'polypeptide(L)'
;QAAEIVRSRDPQRLALCDIVVDVGGEYDPARHRYDHHQRSFSESMRSLRPNKPWTTKLSSAGLVFCHFGSQILAELLGQPEEGPVVTALYDKV
;
A
#
# COMPACT_ATOMS: atom_id res chain seq x y z
N GLN A 1 -21.24 8.15 12.51
CA GLN A 1 -21.13 9.20 11.46
C GLN A 1 -21.36 8.52 10.12
N ALA A 2 -22.21 9.05 9.24
CA ALA A 2 -22.45 8.47 7.92
C ALA A 2 -21.49 9.09 6.90
N ALA A 3 -20.84 8.27 6.08
CA ALA A 3 -19.97 8.72 5.00
C ALA A 3 -20.76 8.77 3.68
N GLU A 4 -20.43 9.74 2.82
CA GLU A 4 -20.99 9.82 1.47
C GLU A 4 -20.32 8.78 0.56
N ILE A 5 -21.12 8.02 -0.19
CA ILE A 5 -20.63 7.08 -1.20
C ILE A 5 -20.87 7.68 -2.58
N VAL A 6 -19.80 8.10 -3.24
CA VAL A 6 -19.83 8.57 -4.63
C VAL A 6 -19.27 7.49 -5.54
N ARG A 7 -20.07 7.02 -6.51
CA ARG A 7 -19.59 6.09 -7.55
C ARG A 7 -19.08 6.88 -8.74
N SER A 8 -17.79 6.84 -9.02
CA SER A 8 -17.16 7.54 -10.14
C SER A 8 -15.95 6.78 -10.67
N ARG A 9 -15.65 6.98 -11.96
CA ARG A 9 -14.36 6.61 -12.59
C ARG A 9 -13.67 7.82 -13.22
N ASP A 10 -14.19 9.02 -12.97
CA ASP A 10 -13.65 10.26 -13.51
C ASP A 10 -12.26 10.56 -12.91
N PRO A 11 -11.19 10.60 -13.73
CA PRO A 11 -9.84 10.89 -13.28
C PRO A 11 -9.73 12.25 -12.55
N GLN A 12 -10.52 13.25 -12.95
CA GLN A 12 -10.49 14.57 -12.32
C GLN A 12 -11.01 14.52 -10.89
N ARG A 13 -11.99 13.66 -10.59
CA ARG A 13 -12.48 13.44 -9.23
C ARG A 13 -11.48 12.66 -8.39
N LEU A 14 -10.85 11.63 -8.96
CA LEU A 14 -9.80 10.86 -8.27
C LEU A 14 -8.57 11.72 -7.94
N ALA A 15 -8.25 12.71 -8.78
CA ALA A 15 -7.18 13.65 -8.52
C ALA A 15 -7.39 14.50 -7.27
N LEU A 16 -8.64 14.71 -6.83
CA LEU A 16 -9.00 15.46 -5.63
C LEU A 16 -8.94 14.63 -4.35
N CYS A 17 -8.88 13.29 -4.45
CA CYS A 17 -8.82 12.42 -3.28
C CYS A 17 -7.44 12.47 -2.63
N ASP A 18 -7.41 12.47 -1.30
CA ASP A 18 -6.15 12.37 -0.55
C ASP A 18 -5.45 11.03 -0.81
N ILE A 19 -6.22 9.94 -0.82
CA ILE A 19 -5.74 8.57 -1.01
C ILE A 19 -6.58 7.90 -2.11
N VAL A 20 -5.91 7.22 -3.03
CA VAL A 20 -6.56 6.41 -4.09
C VAL A 20 -5.94 5.03 -4.11
N VAL A 21 -6.79 4.00 -4.06
CA VAL A 21 -6.38 2.59 -3.96
C VAL A 21 -7.11 1.78 -5.02
N ASP A 22 -6.41 0.87 -5.69
CA ASP A 22 -6.98 -0.13 -6.63
C ASP A 22 -7.61 0.45 -7.91
N VAL A 23 -7.59 1.77 -8.07
CA VAL A 23 -8.11 2.48 -9.23
C VAL A 23 -7.22 3.69 -9.56
N GLY A 24 -7.43 4.28 -10.73
CA GLY A 24 -6.75 5.51 -11.15
C GLY A 24 -5.54 5.28 -12.04
N GLY A 25 -5.06 4.05 -12.19
CA GLY A 25 -3.99 3.69 -13.12
C GLY A 25 -2.63 4.23 -12.71
N GLU A 26 -2.41 4.57 -11.44
CA GLU A 26 -1.17 5.20 -10.95
C GLU A 26 -0.65 4.54 -9.67
N TYR A 27 0.66 4.28 -9.62
CA TYR A 27 1.38 3.97 -8.40
C TYR A 27 2.36 5.11 -8.09
N ASP A 28 2.03 5.90 -7.08
CA ASP A 28 2.85 6.99 -6.56
C ASP A 28 2.64 7.06 -5.04
N PRO A 29 3.58 6.50 -4.24
CA PRO A 29 3.44 6.47 -2.79
C PRO A 29 3.55 7.86 -2.14
N ALA A 30 4.21 8.83 -2.79
CA ALA A 30 4.32 10.19 -2.28
C ALA A 30 3.00 10.95 -2.39
N ARG A 31 2.13 10.54 -3.33
CA ARG A 31 0.77 11.07 -3.53
C ARG A 31 -0.31 10.11 -3.05
N HIS A 32 0.03 9.07 -2.29
CA HIS A 32 -0.90 8.04 -1.84
C HIS A 32 -1.77 7.44 -2.96
N ARG A 33 -1.14 7.11 -4.08
CA ARG A 33 -1.75 6.39 -5.21
C ARG A 33 -1.22 4.96 -5.21
N TYR A 34 -2.10 4.00 -4.99
CA TYR A 34 -1.77 2.59 -4.81
C TYR A 34 -2.59 1.72 -5.75
N ASP A 35 -2.45 1.92 -7.06
CA ASP A 35 -3.02 1.05 -8.09
C ASP A 35 -1.94 0.16 -8.73
N HIS A 36 -2.32 -1.06 -9.10
CA HIS A 36 -1.45 -2.07 -9.70
C HIS A 36 -1.95 -2.58 -11.06
N HIS A 37 -3.08 -2.06 -11.56
CA HIS A 37 -3.72 -2.53 -12.80
C HIS A 37 -3.01 -2.11 -14.09
N GLN A 38 -1.92 -1.33 -14.01
CA GLN A 38 -1.17 -0.89 -15.18
C GLN A 38 -0.44 -2.08 -15.81
N ARG A 39 -0.47 -2.19 -17.15
CA ARG A 39 0.27 -3.24 -17.86
C ARG A 39 1.78 -3.20 -17.58
N SER A 40 2.31 -2.01 -17.36
CA SER A 40 3.71 -1.75 -17.00
C SER A 40 4.04 -2.05 -15.55
N PHE A 41 3.05 -2.28 -14.68
CA PHE A 41 3.30 -2.48 -13.27
C PHE A 41 4.04 -3.80 -13.03
N SER A 42 5.19 -3.69 -12.34
CA SER A 42 6.08 -4.82 -12.04
C SER A 42 6.62 -4.80 -10.63
N GLU A 43 6.09 -3.93 -9.76
CA GLU A 43 6.63 -3.78 -8.41
C GLU A 43 6.27 -4.98 -7.52
N SER A 44 7.24 -5.37 -6.71
CA SER A 44 7.21 -6.45 -5.72
C SER A 44 7.78 -5.93 -4.41
N MET A 45 7.64 -6.68 -3.31
CA MET A 45 8.30 -6.31 -2.05
C MET A 45 9.81 -6.18 -2.25
N ARG A 46 10.44 -7.08 -3.02
CA ARG A 46 11.88 -7.03 -3.31
C ARG A 46 12.30 -5.79 -4.09
N SER A 47 11.53 -5.36 -5.10
CA SER A 47 11.89 -4.17 -5.89
C SER A 47 11.76 -2.88 -5.07
N LEU A 48 10.77 -2.81 -4.16
CA LEU A 48 10.53 -1.65 -3.31
C LEU A 48 11.32 -1.67 -1.98
N ARG A 49 11.74 -2.85 -1.52
CA ARG A 49 12.53 -3.09 -0.31
C ARG A 49 13.61 -4.14 -0.63
N PRO A 50 14.82 -3.71 -1.06
CA PRO A 50 15.85 -4.61 -1.58
C PRO A 50 16.32 -5.73 -0.63
N ASN A 51 16.10 -5.59 0.68
CA ASN A 51 16.41 -6.59 1.70
C ASN A 51 15.34 -7.69 1.82
N LYS A 52 14.23 -7.61 1.09
CA LYS A 52 13.13 -8.58 1.15
C LYS A 52 13.19 -9.57 -0.02
N PRO A 53 12.86 -10.86 0.19
CA PRO A 53 13.02 -11.89 -0.84
C PRO A 53 11.84 -12.00 -1.82
N TRP A 54 10.65 -11.48 -1.50
CA TRP A 54 9.44 -11.75 -2.30
C TRP A 54 9.40 -10.97 -3.62
N THR A 55 9.28 -11.71 -4.72
CA THR A 55 9.25 -11.20 -6.10
C THR A 55 7.86 -11.17 -6.72
N THR A 56 6.84 -11.68 -6.01
CA THR A 56 5.44 -11.61 -6.47
C THR A 56 5.01 -10.16 -6.63
N LYS A 57 4.35 -9.85 -7.75
CA LYS A 57 3.81 -8.50 -7.98
C LYS A 57 2.81 -8.15 -6.89
N LEU A 58 2.92 -6.94 -6.34
CA LEU A 58 2.04 -6.49 -5.28
C LEU A 58 0.65 -6.14 -5.82
N SER A 59 -0.38 -6.52 -5.07
CA SER A 59 -1.71 -5.94 -5.20
C SER A 59 -1.76 -4.55 -4.54
N SER A 60 -2.86 -3.83 -4.69
CA SER A 60 -3.04 -2.56 -3.96
C SER A 60 -2.95 -2.70 -2.45
N ALA A 61 -3.52 -3.77 -1.88
CA ALA A 61 -3.35 -4.08 -0.45
C ALA A 61 -1.88 -4.39 -0.10
N GLY A 62 -1.16 -5.08 -0.99
CA GLY A 62 0.28 -5.34 -0.83
C GLY A 62 1.12 -4.07 -0.90
N LEU A 63 0.77 -3.10 -1.75
CA LEU A 63 1.42 -1.79 -1.82
C LEU A 63 1.20 -0.99 -0.53
N VAL A 64 -0.04 -0.95 -0.03
CA VAL A 64 -0.35 -0.33 1.27
C VAL A 64 0.45 -1.00 2.38
N PHE A 65 0.50 -2.33 2.42
CA PHE A 65 1.29 -3.07 3.41
C PHE A 65 2.79 -2.81 3.27
N CYS A 66 3.34 -2.70 2.06
CA CYS A 66 4.76 -2.40 1.84
C CYS A 66 5.18 -1.04 2.45
N HIS A 67 4.29 -0.05 2.42
CA HIS A 67 4.58 1.31 2.91
C HIS A 67 4.21 1.52 4.38
N PHE A 68 3.16 0.86 4.87
CA PHE A 68 2.60 1.12 6.20
C PHE A 68 2.47 -0.14 7.06
N GLY A 69 2.88 -1.31 6.58
CA GLY A 69 2.65 -2.59 7.26
C GLY A 69 3.31 -2.66 8.63
N SER A 70 4.53 -2.14 8.77
CA SER A 70 5.21 -2.05 10.07
C SER A 70 4.43 -1.18 11.05
N GLN A 71 3.95 0.00 10.62
CA GLN A 71 3.14 0.92 11.42
C GLN A 71 1.80 0.29 11.83
N ILE A 72 1.11 -0.34 10.89
CA ILE A 72 -0.16 -1.03 11.13
C ILE A 72 0.04 -2.14 12.16
N LEU A 73 1.08 -2.96 12.01
CA LEU A 73 1.39 -4.04 12.95
C LEU A 73 1.75 -3.49 14.34
N ALA A 74 2.53 -2.41 14.41
CA ALA A 74 2.90 -1.74 15.66
C ALA A 74 1.66 -1.28 16.43
N GLU A 75 0.76 -0.57 15.75
CA GLU A 75 -0.49 -0.05 16.32
C GLU A 75 -1.41 -1.18 16.79
N LEU A 76 -1.62 -2.22 15.96
CA LEU A 76 -2.49 -3.34 16.30
C LEU A 76 -1.97 -4.18 17.47
N LEU A 77 -0.64 -4.26 17.64
CA LEU A 77 0.00 -5.09 18.66
C LEU A 77 0.39 -4.30 19.92
N GLY A 78 0.30 -2.96 19.89
CA GLY A 78 0.82 -2.10 20.95
C GLY A 78 2.33 -2.29 21.17
N GLN A 79 3.10 -2.53 20.10
CA GLN A 79 4.54 -2.76 20.14
C GLN A 79 5.29 -1.63 19.43
N PRO A 80 6.57 -1.37 19.76
CA PRO A 80 7.39 -0.45 18.98
C PRO A 80 7.50 -0.93 17.52
N GLU A 81 7.39 0.00 16.57
CA GLU A 81 7.46 -0.31 15.13
C GLU A 81 8.76 -1.01 14.72
N GLU A 82 9.89 -0.53 15.23
CA GLU A 82 11.21 -1.14 14.99
C GLU A 82 11.50 -2.32 15.95
N GLY A 83 10.49 -2.76 16.71
CA GLY A 83 10.61 -3.87 17.64
C GLY A 83 10.83 -5.22 16.94
N PRO A 84 11.44 -6.21 17.63
CA PRO A 84 11.72 -7.51 17.04
C PRO A 84 10.45 -8.29 16.66
N VAL A 85 9.33 -8.08 17.38
CA VAL A 85 8.04 -8.71 17.08
C VAL A 85 7.45 -8.18 15.78
N VAL A 86 7.38 -6.85 15.62
CA VAL A 86 6.86 -6.21 14.40
C VAL A 86 7.73 -6.56 13.20
N THR A 87 9.06 -6.47 13.35
CA THR A 87 10.01 -6.85 12.31
C THR A 87 9.81 -8.31 11.88
N ALA A 88 9.70 -9.24 12.83
CA ALA A 88 9.51 -10.66 12.51
C ALA A 88 8.17 -10.97 11.82
N LEU A 89 7.13 -10.17 12.05
CA LEU A 89 5.82 -10.33 11.41
C LEU A 89 5.77 -9.67 10.03
N TYR A 90 6.34 -8.47 9.90
CA TYR A 90 6.51 -7.80 8.61
C TYR A 90 7.34 -8.66 7.65
N ASP A 91 8.30 -9.42 8.18
CA ASP A 91 9.19 -10.28 7.40
C ASP A 91 8.62 -11.66 7.07
N LYS A 92 7.34 -11.90 7.37
CA LYS A 92 6.64 -13.14 7.01
C LYS A 92 5.69 -12.99 5.83
N VAL A 93 5.51 -11.77 5.34
CA VAL A 93 4.54 -11.40 4.29
C VAL A 93 5.27 -10.81 3.10
#